data_AF-A0A4Z0GV28-F1
#
_entry.id   AF-A0A4Z0GV28-F1
#
_cell.length_a   1.000
_cell.length_b   1.000
_cell.length_c   1.000
_cell.angle_alpha   90.00
_cell.angle_beta   90.00
_cell.angle_gamma   90.00
#
_symmetry.space_group_name_H-M   'P 1'
#
loop_
_entity.id
_entity.type
_entity.pdbx_description
1 polymer ?
#
loop_
_entity_poly.entity_id
_entity_poly.type
_entity_poly.pdbx_seq_one_letter_code
_entity_poly.pdbx_strand_id
1 'polypeptide(L)'
;MSFVSIIASPEWASVVSDGQLVDLAKNGERTVLPGMKPSVLRISEQQLLVCTGSASILKIIREKFPFQKGAYVINESSIRIMEELVRSVPFESQDVLVALVDASGPVNCRLFSNSPNDSWQTLTPDHKRLASLFLAGRNINEEKIKRISNEFNRLILIYGKETANQVVEAQKDLNRLAGEFDHTVSQRIYRFLLQR
;
A
#
# COMPACT_ATOMS: atom_id res chain seq x y z
N MET A 1 -9.55 4.98 -6.45
CA MET A 1 -8.66 3.99 -5.83
C MET A 1 -7.80 4.75 -4.85
N SER A 2 -7.46 4.21 -3.68
CA SER A 2 -6.55 4.89 -2.75
C SER A 2 -5.12 4.92 -3.25
N PHE A 3 -4.42 6.02 -3.04
CA PHE A 3 -2.95 6.03 -3.02
C PHE A 3 -2.45 5.53 -1.65
N VAL A 4 -1.46 4.63 -1.68
CA VAL A 4 -0.77 4.14 -0.48
C VAL A 4 0.73 4.19 -0.69
N SER A 5 1.45 4.74 0.28
CA SER A 5 2.91 4.66 0.36
C SER A 5 3.32 3.80 1.56
N ILE A 6 4.22 2.86 1.32
CA ILE A 6 4.80 1.98 2.34
C ILE A 6 6.31 2.24 2.31
N ILE A 7 6.84 2.75 3.41
CA ILE A 7 8.27 2.98 3.58
C ILE A 7 8.75 2.17 4.78
N ALA A 8 9.80 1.39 4.61
CA ALA A 8 10.32 0.52 5.65
C ALA A 8 11.83 0.70 5.86
N SER A 9 12.23 0.63 7.11
CA SER A 9 13.60 0.43 7.59
C SER A 9 13.73 -0.99 8.17
N PRO A 10 14.94 -1.43 8.57
CA PRO A 10 15.10 -2.70 9.26
C PRO A 10 14.34 -2.82 10.60
N GLU A 11 13.90 -1.70 11.19
CA GLU A 11 13.34 -1.64 12.56
C GLU A 11 11.86 -1.23 12.59
N TRP A 12 11.39 -0.53 11.55
CA TRP A 12 10.05 0.02 11.51
C TRP A 12 9.50 0.06 10.08
N ALA A 13 8.18 0.10 9.95
CA ALA A 13 7.50 0.37 8.69
C ALA A 13 6.39 1.40 8.86
N SER A 14 6.39 2.41 7.98
CA SER A 14 5.38 3.45 7.92
C SER A 14 4.50 3.25 6.68
N VAL A 15 3.22 3.03 6.90
CA VAL A 15 2.21 2.92 5.84
C VAL A 15 1.28 4.12 5.92
N VAL A 16 1.20 4.87 4.82
CA VAL A 16 0.33 6.04 4.69
C VAL A 16 -0.65 5.82 3.54
N SER A 17 -1.94 5.98 3.81
CA SER A 17 -3.02 5.85 2.81
C SER A 17 -3.93 7.08 2.84
N ASP A 18 -4.45 7.47 1.68
CA ASP A 18 -5.44 8.56 1.56
C ASP A 18 -6.86 8.18 2.08
N GLY A 19 -7.14 6.88 2.24
CA GLY A 19 -8.43 6.36 2.72
C GLY A 19 -9.65 6.63 1.82
N GLN A 20 -9.44 7.09 0.58
CA GLN A 20 -10.53 7.55 -0.29
C GLN A 20 -11.29 6.38 -0.93
N LEU A 21 -12.63 6.39 -0.83
CA LEU A 21 -13.49 5.50 -1.59
C LEU A 21 -13.83 6.13 -2.95
N VAL A 22 -13.61 5.37 -4.02
CA VAL A 22 -13.84 5.82 -5.39
C VAL A 22 -14.59 4.73 -6.12
N ASP A 23 -15.64 5.11 -6.84
CA ASP A 23 -16.38 4.22 -7.72
C ASP A 23 -15.88 4.34 -9.16
N LEU A 24 -16.10 3.30 -9.95
CA LEU A 24 -15.87 3.30 -11.39
C LEU A 24 -17.23 3.20 -12.08
N ALA A 25 -17.70 4.32 -12.62
CA ALA A 25 -18.92 4.34 -13.39
C ALA A 25 -18.79 3.49 -14.66
N LYS A 26 -19.92 3.06 -15.24
CA LYS A 26 -19.96 2.19 -16.44
C LYS A 26 -19.28 2.80 -17.67
N ASN A 27 -19.15 4.13 -17.72
CA ASN A 27 -18.43 4.88 -18.74
C ASN A 27 -16.91 4.93 -18.50
N GLY A 28 -16.40 4.31 -17.43
CA GLY A 28 -14.99 4.35 -17.03
C GLY A 28 -14.60 5.59 -16.22
N GLU A 29 -15.54 6.50 -15.96
CA GLU A 29 -15.30 7.67 -15.13
C GLU A 29 -15.17 7.28 -13.66
N ARG A 30 -14.25 7.93 -12.94
CA ARG A 30 -14.01 7.69 -11.53
C ARG A 30 -14.65 8.79 -10.71
N THR A 31 -15.50 8.41 -9.76
CA THR A 31 -16.19 9.38 -8.90
C THR A 31 -15.83 9.08 -7.45
N VAL A 32 -15.43 10.12 -6.71
CA VAL A 32 -15.23 10.02 -5.26
C VAL A 32 -16.58 9.80 -4.60
N LEU A 33 -16.70 8.75 -3.79
CA LEU A 33 -17.90 8.49 -3.01
C LEU A 33 -17.78 9.05 -1.58
N PRO A 34 -18.88 9.52 -0.98
CA PRO A 34 -18.90 9.86 0.43
C PRO A 34 -18.61 8.63 1.30
N GLY A 35 -17.79 8.82 2.33
CA GLY A 35 -17.35 7.77 3.24
C GLY A 35 -15.85 7.54 3.21
N MET A 36 -15.40 6.48 3.87
CA MET A 36 -14.00 6.10 3.94
C MET A 36 -13.83 4.62 3.66
N LYS A 37 -12.78 4.27 2.93
CA LYS A 37 -12.34 2.89 2.78
C LYS A 37 -10.92 2.78 3.34
N PRO A 38 -10.74 2.15 4.51
CA PRO A 38 -9.40 1.85 4.98
C PRO A 38 -8.79 0.81 4.05
N SER A 39 -7.90 1.23 3.14
CA SER A 39 -7.14 0.33 2.26
C SER A 39 -6.06 -0.47 3.02
N VAL A 40 -5.92 -0.23 4.32
CA VAL A 40 -4.96 -0.88 5.22
C VAL A 40 -5.71 -1.62 6.33
N LEU A 41 -5.33 -2.86 6.56
CA LEU A 41 -5.82 -3.74 7.60
C LEU A 41 -4.66 -4.08 8.54
N ARG A 42 -4.86 -3.89 9.84
CA ARG A 42 -3.98 -4.44 10.84
C ARG A 42 -4.42 -5.87 11.16
N ILE A 43 -3.60 -6.85 10.79
CA ILE A 43 -3.89 -8.27 11.02
C ILE A 43 -3.18 -8.80 12.26
N SER A 44 -2.07 -8.17 12.66
CA SER A 44 -1.47 -8.40 13.98
C SER A 44 -0.79 -7.14 14.50
N GLU A 45 -0.23 -7.21 15.71
CA GLU A 45 0.57 -6.10 16.24
C GLU A 45 1.75 -5.75 15.33
N GLN A 46 2.26 -6.73 14.57
CA GLN A 46 3.48 -6.65 13.76
C GLN A 46 3.24 -6.80 12.26
N GLN A 47 1.98 -6.93 11.80
CA GLN A 47 1.68 -7.13 10.38
C GLN A 47 0.50 -6.27 9.90
N LEU A 48 0.67 -5.71 8.71
CA LEU A 48 -0.36 -4.99 7.97
C LEU A 48 -0.59 -5.66 6.62
N LEU A 49 -1.86 -5.76 6.22
CA LEU A 49 -2.25 -6.04 4.85
C LEU A 49 -2.84 -4.78 4.23
N VAL A 50 -2.35 -4.42 3.06
CA VAL A 50 -2.86 -3.32 2.25
C VAL A 50 -3.55 -3.91 1.05
N CYS A 51 -4.77 -3.48 0.73
CA CYS A 51 -5.45 -3.83 -0.51
C CYS A 51 -6.08 -2.59 -1.12
N THR A 52 -5.58 -2.21 -2.30
CA THR A 52 -6.14 -1.14 -3.13
C THR A 52 -6.94 -1.75 -4.29
N GLY A 53 -7.57 -0.92 -5.11
CA GLY A 53 -8.45 -1.39 -6.17
C GLY A 53 -9.81 -1.79 -5.65
N SER A 54 -9.96 -2.99 -5.09
CA SER A 54 -11.28 -3.58 -4.83
C SER A 54 -11.72 -3.53 -3.36
N ALA A 55 -12.93 -3.02 -3.09
CA ALA A 55 -13.50 -2.99 -1.73
C ALA A 55 -14.05 -4.35 -1.28
N SER A 56 -14.60 -5.12 -2.23
CA SER A 56 -15.05 -6.48 -1.97
C SER A 56 -13.89 -7.40 -1.62
N ILE A 57 -12.77 -7.32 -2.34
CA ILE A 57 -11.57 -8.13 -2.03
C ILE A 57 -11.00 -7.77 -0.67
N LEU A 58 -10.85 -6.48 -0.35
CA LEU A 58 -10.42 -6.02 0.98
C LEU A 58 -11.32 -6.59 2.09
N LYS A 59 -12.65 -6.63 1.89
CA LYS A 59 -13.59 -7.20 2.85
C LYS A 59 -13.33 -8.70 3.06
N ILE A 60 -13.16 -9.45 1.99
CA ILE A 60 -12.88 -10.90 2.06
C ILE A 60 -11.52 -11.17 2.72
N ILE A 61 -10.49 -10.37 2.40
CA ILE A 61 -9.17 -10.46 3.06
C ILE A 61 -9.32 -10.24 4.57
N ARG A 62 -10.09 -9.23 4.99
CA ARG A 62 -10.35 -8.97 6.42
C ARG A 62 -11.01 -10.15 7.13
N GLU A 63 -11.94 -10.83 6.47
CA GLU A 63 -12.63 -12.00 7.03
C GLU A 63 -11.70 -13.21 7.16
N LYS A 64 -10.76 -13.39 6.21
CA LYS A 64 -9.77 -14.49 6.25
C LYS A 64 -8.59 -14.23 7.19
N PHE A 65 -8.18 -12.97 7.33
CA PHE A 65 -7.08 -12.55 8.18
C PHE A 65 -7.59 -11.53 9.22
N PRO A 66 -8.43 -11.97 10.17
CA PRO A 66 -8.88 -11.11 11.25
C PRO A 66 -7.69 -10.64 12.10
N PHE A 67 -7.89 -9.61 12.92
CA PHE A 67 -6.83 -9.22 13.84
C PHE A 67 -6.60 -10.31 14.90
N GLN A 68 -5.33 -10.66 15.13
CA GLN A 68 -4.91 -11.46 16.28
C GLN A 68 -3.64 -10.86 16.88
N LYS A 69 -3.39 -11.09 18.18
CA LYS A 69 -2.26 -10.46 18.88
C LYS A 69 -0.89 -10.88 18.32
N GLY A 70 -0.71 -12.16 18.02
CA GLY A 70 0.53 -12.72 17.48
C GLY A 70 0.62 -12.60 15.96
N ALA A 71 1.84 -12.55 15.42
CA ALA A 71 2.03 -12.56 13.98
C ALA A 71 1.49 -13.85 13.33
N TYR A 72 0.84 -13.71 12.18
CA TYR A 72 0.50 -14.81 11.30
C TYR A 72 1.77 -15.41 10.70
N VAL A 73 1.81 -16.73 10.59
CA VAL A 73 2.82 -17.43 9.79
C VAL A 73 2.37 -17.37 8.32
N ILE A 74 2.90 -16.40 7.57
CA ILE A 74 2.58 -16.23 6.15
C ILE A 74 3.35 -17.26 5.32
N ASN A 75 2.75 -18.43 5.15
CA ASN A 75 3.24 -19.53 4.34
C ASN A 75 2.74 -19.46 2.89
N GLU A 76 3.16 -20.42 2.06
CA GLU A 76 2.74 -20.49 0.66
C GLU A 76 1.22 -20.59 0.47
N SER A 77 0.49 -21.28 1.37
CA SER A 77 -0.96 -21.37 1.25
C SER A 77 -1.63 -20.02 1.51
N SER A 78 -1.15 -19.25 2.49
CA SER A 78 -1.63 -17.88 2.75
C SER A 78 -1.39 -16.97 1.56
N ILE A 79 -0.20 -17.09 0.94
CA ILE A 79 0.17 -16.35 -0.27
C ILE A 79 -0.76 -16.70 -1.44
N ARG A 80 -0.96 -17.99 -1.73
CA ARG A 80 -1.87 -18.45 -2.80
C ARG A 80 -3.30 -17.99 -2.59
N ILE A 81 -3.81 -18.03 -1.36
CA ILE A 81 -5.14 -17.51 -1.04
C ILE A 81 -5.26 -16.03 -1.40
N MET A 82 -4.26 -15.21 -1.05
CA MET A 82 -4.27 -13.79 -1.41
C MET A 82 -4.19 -13.58 -2.92
N GLU A 83 -3.37 -14.35 -3.62
CA GLU A 83 -3.28 -14.31 -5.09
C GLU A 83 -4.60 -14.67 -5.75
N GLU A 84 -5.25 -15.76 -5.34
CA GLU A 84 -6.54 -16.21 -5.87
C GLU A 84 -7.62 -15.15 -5.68
N LEU A 85 -7.67 -14.53 -4.49
CA LEU A 85 -8.61 -13.44 -4.21
C LEU A 85 -8.36 -12.23 -5.11
N VAL A 86 -7.11 -11.79 -5.24
CA VAL A 86 -6.76 -10.62 -6.04
C VAL A 86 -7.00 -10.89 -7.53
N ARG A 87 -6.61 -12.07 -8.04
CA ARG A 87 -6.82 -12.48 -9.44
C ARG A 87 -8.28 -12.79 -9.79
N SER A 88 -9.15 -13.00 -8.81
CA SER A 88 -10.60 -13.14 -9.07
C SER A 88 -11.24 -11.88 -9.68
N VAL A 89 -10.56 -10.73 -9.55
CA VAL A 89 -10.93 -9.48 -10.23
C VAL A 89 -10.21 -9.41 -11.57
N PRO A 90 -10.93 -9.39 -12.72
CA PRO A 90 -10.31 -9.27 -14.03
C PRO A 90 -9.48 -7.99 -14.14
N PHE A 91 -8.23 -8.13 -14.56
CA PHE A 91 -7.29 -7.00 -14.63
C PHE A 91 -7.78 -5.91 -15.57
N GLU A 92 -8.47 -6.25 -16.66
CA GLU A 92 -9.02 -5.33 -17.66
C GLU A 92 -10.10 -4.43 -17.05
N SER A 93 -10.88 -4.98 -16.14
CA SER A 93 -11.95 -4.27 -15.43
C SER A 93 -11.41 -3.36 -14.32
N GLN A 94 -10.46 -3.87 -13.54
CA GLN A 94 -9.96 -3.14 -12.37
C GLN A 94 -8.56 -3.62 -11.98
N ASP A 95 -7.67 -2.66 -11.73
CA ASP A 95 -6.37 -2.93 -11.14
C ASP A 95 -6.51 -3.06 -9.61
N VAL A 96 -5.98 -4.14 -9.06
CA VAL A 96 -6.03 -4.50 -7.64
C VAL A 96 -4.62 -4.85 -7.20
N LEU A 97 -4.10 -4.07 -6.25
CA LEU A 97 -2.81 -4.34 -5.62
C LEU A 97 -3.01 -4.75 -4.17
N VAL A 98 -2.29 -5.79 -3.75
CA VAL A 98 -2.16 -6.22 -2.36
C VAL A 98 -0.71 -6.08 -1.91
N ALA A 99 -0.50 -5.55 -0.72
CA ALA A 99 0.80 -5.58 -0.08
C ALA A 99 0.71 -6.16 1.33
N LEU A 100 1.75 -6.89 1.73
CA LEU A 100 1.95 -7.37 3.08
C LEU A 100 3.19 -6.69 3.66
N VAL A 101 3.03 -6.07 4.82
CA VAL A 101 4.14 -5.51 5.61
C VAL A 101 4.26 -6.34 6.87
N ASP A 102 5.42 -6.95 7.06
CA ASP A 102 5.69 -7.84 8.19
C ASP A 102 6.91 -7.37 8.97
N ALA A 103 6.72 -7.07 10.25
CA ALA A 103 7.73 -6.64 11.22
C ALA A 103 7.91 -7.65 12.38
N SER A 104 7.43 -8.89 12.23
CA SER A 104 7.58 -9.96 13.23
C SER A 104 9.01 -10.51 13.33
N GLY A 105 9.81 -10.27 12.28
CA GLY A 105 11.26 -10.53 12.23
C GLY A 105 11.97 -9.33 11.59
N PRO A 106 13.00 -9.56 10.75
CA PRO A 106 13.48 -8.51 9.85
C PRO A 106 12.31 -7.98 9.02
N VAL A 107 12.13 -6.66 9.02
CA VAL A 107 11.04 -6.02 8.31
C VAL A 107 11.11 -6.42 6.83
N ASN A 108 9.99 -6.86 6.27
CA ASN A 108 9.87 -7.13 4.85
C ASN A 108 8.53 -6.61 4.33
N CYS A 109 8.56 -6.17 3.07
CA CYS A 109 7.38 -5.71 2.37
C CYS A 109 7.21 -6.54 1.10
N ARG A 110 6.03 -7.10 0.90
CA ARG A 110 5.68 -7.87 -0.29
C ARG A 110 4.57 -7.16 -1.04
N LEU A 111 4.65 -7.10 -2.36
CA LEU A 111 3.63 -6.51 -3.24
C LEU A 111 3.24 -7.51 -4.33
N PHE A 112 1.95 -7.54 -4.67
CA PHE A 112 1.40 -8.31 -5.77
C PHE A 112 0.22 -7.56 -6.40
N SER A 113 0.07 -7.65 -7.72
CA SER A 113 -1.11 -7.14 -8.43
C SER A 113 -1.85 -8.25 -9.16
N ASN A 114 -3.11 -7.99 -9.53
CA ASN A 114 -3.86 -8.88 -10.41
C ASN A 114 -3.41 -8.84 -11.88
N SER A 115 -2.36 -8.10 -12.22
CA SER A 115 -1.82 -8.04 -13.59
C SER A 115 -1.43 -9.43 -14.12
N PRO A 116 -1.67 -9.73 -15.42
CA PRO A 116 -1.26 -10.98 -16.02
C PRO A 116 0.24 -11.25 -15.82
N ASN A 117 0.57 -12.47 -15.42
CA ASN A 117 1.96 -12.92 -15.16
C ASN A 117 2.70 -12.19 -14.03
N ASP A 118 2.03 -11.32 -13.26
CA ASP A 118 2.67 -10.69 -12.11
C ASP A 118 3.01 -11.72 -11.03
N SER A 119 4.04 -11.43 -10.24
CA SER A 119 4.52 -12.28 -9.16
C SER A 119 4.85 -11.45 -7.94
N TRP A 120 4.88 -12.08 -6.77
CA TRP A 120 5.22 -11.36 -5.54
C TRP A 120 6.60 -10.73 -5.62
N GLN A 121 6.62 -9.42 -5.49
CA GLN A 121 7.85 -8.66 -5.33
C GLN A 121 8.12 -8.50 -3.84
N THR A 122 9.29 -8.94 -3.38
CA THR A 122 9.72 -8.77 -1.98
C THR A 122 10.80 -7.71 -1.91
N LEU A 123 10.59 -6.72 -1.05
CA LEU A 123 11.56 -5.69 -0.71
C LEU A 123 11.93 -5.81 0.76
N THR A 124 13.23 -5.91 0.99
CA THR A 124 13.82 -5.96 2.33
C THR A 124 14.70 -4.72 2.50
N PRO A 125 14.38 -3.81 3.44
CA PRO A 125 15.25 -2.69 3.75
C PRO A 125 16.56 -3.16 4.37
N ASP A 126 17.59 -2.33 4.25
CA ASP A 126 18.89 -2.53 4.88
C ASP A 126 19.28 -1.26 5.68
N HIS A 127 20.38 -1.31 6.44
CA HIS A 127 20.82 -0.18 7.27
C HIS A 127 21.22 1.07 6.48
N LYS A 128 21.41 0.97 5.16
CA LYS A 128 21.79 2.08 4.29
C LYS A 128 20.61 2.63 3.50
N ARG A 129 19.61 1.79 3.21
CA ARG A 129 18.53 2.07 2.26
C ARG A 129 17.18 1.59 2.79
N LEU A 130 16.24 2.53 2.78
CA LEU A 130 14.83 2.26 3.01
C LEU A 130 14.24 1.48 1.83
N ALA A 131 13.34 0.54 2.12
CA ALA A 131 12.45 -0.01 1.12
C ALA A 131 11.27 0.95 0.90
N SER A 132 10.90 1.18 -0.35
CA SER A 132 9.76 2.04 -0.70
C SER A 132 8.85 1.34 -1.69
N LEU A 133 7.56 1.34 -1.41
CA LEU A 133 6.50 0.78 -2.24
C LEU A 133 5.37 1.80 -2.35
N PHE A 134 4.88 1.98 -3.57
CA PHE A 134 3.79 2.90 -3.87
C PHE A 134 2.69 2.12 -4.59
N LEU A 135 1.51 2.05 -3.98
CA LEU A 135 0.33 1.42 -4.56
C LEU A 135 -0.58 2.55 -5.05
N ALA A 136 -0.90 2.52 -6.33
CA ALA A 136 -1.70 3.55 -6.98
C ALA A 136 -2.53 2.94 -8.10
N GLY A 137 -3.61 3.62 -8.49
CA GLY A 137 -4.43 3.18 -9.62
C GLY A 137 -3.87 3.62 -10.97
N ARG A 138 -4.46 3.11 -12.05
CA ARG A 138 -4.02 3.31 -13.45
C ARG A 138 -3.71 4.76 -13.90
N ASN A 139 -4.21 5.78 -13.20
CA ASN A 139 -3.88 7.18 -13.52
C ASN A 139 -2.43 7.53 -13.16
N ILE A 140 -1.82 6.78 -12.24
CA ILE A 140 -0.43 6.88 -11.83
C ILE A 140 0.31 5.69 -12.45
N ASN A 141 0.76 5.85 -13.68
CA ASN A 141 1.53 4.85 -14.41
C ASN A 141 2.98 4.74 -13.91
N GLU A 142 3.76 3.82 -14.47
CA GLU A 142 5.17 3.60 -14.08
C GLU A 142 6.04 4.86 -14.14
N GLU A 143 5.85 5.73 -15.12
CA GLU A 143 6.62 6.98 -15.21
C GLU A 143 6.30 7.91 -14.04
N LYS A 144 5.01 8.04 -13.69
CA LYS A 144 4.57 8.81 -12.53
C LYS A 144 5.06 8.18 -11.22
N ILE A 145 5.08 6.85 -11.12
CA ILE A 145 5.69 6.14 -9.97
C ILE A 145 7.19 6.44 -9.86
N LYS A 146 7.93 6.47 -10.98
CA LYS A 146 9.35 6.89 -10.98
C LYS A 146 9.51 8.33 -10.50
N ARG A 147 8.63 9.24 -10.90
CA ARG A 147 8.62 10.64 -10.39
C ARG A 147 8.34 10.69 -8.89
N ILE A 148 7.34 9.94 -8.40
CA ILE A 148 7.04 9.81 -6.96
C ILE A 148 8.25 9.27 -6.19
N SER A 149 8.93 8.25 -6.72
CA SER A 149 10.14 7.68 -6.09
C SER A 149 11.30 8.67 -6.05
N ASN A 150 11.54 9.41 -7.14
CA ASN A 150 12.56 10.46 -7.18
C ASN A 150 12.25 11.58 -6.19
N GLU A 151 10.99 11.99 -6.12
CA GLU A 151 10.55 13.00 -5.16
C GLU A 151 10.71 12.51 -3.72
N PHE A 152 10.38 11.24 -3.44
CA PHE A 152 10.62 10.65 -2.13
C PHE A 152 12.09 10.74 -1.73
N ASN A 153 12.99 10.37 -2.65
CA ASN A 153 14.44 10.46 -2.43
C ASN A 153 14.90 11.90 -2.15
N ARG A 154 14.27 12.90 -2.77
CA ARG A 154 14.53 14.31 -2.47
C ARG A 154 14.01 14.69 -1.08
N LEU A 155 12.78 14.30 -0.75
CA LEU A 155 12.13 14.66 0.52
C LEU A 155 12.82 14.03 1.74
N ILE A 156 13.35 12.81 1.64
CA ILE A 156 14.11 12.20 2.74
C ILE A 156 15.44 12.90 3.03
N LEU A 157 16.02 13.63 2.07
CA LEU A 157 17.19 14.48 2.31
C LEU A 157 16.83 15.75 3.09
N ILE A 158 15.56 16.18 3.00
CA ILE A 158 15.05 17.39 3.65
C ILE A 158 14.53 17.07 5.06
N TYR A 159 13.64 16.08 5.17
CA TYR A 159 13.01 15.71 6.43
C TYR A 159 13.83 14.74 7.28
N GLY A 160 14.71 13.96 6.63
CA GLY A 160 15.46 12.88 7.26
C GLY A 160 14.81 11.50 7.07
N LYS A 161 15.57 10.46 7.42
CA LYS A 161 15.18 9.05 7.22
C LYS A 161 15.40 8.15 8.44
N GLU A 162 15.87 8.72 9.55
CA GLU A 162 16.26 7.95 10.75
C GLU A 162 15.03 7.47 11.53
N THR A 163 13.98 8.29 11.57
CA THR A 163 12.76 7.99 12.32
C THR A 163 11.55 7.90 11.41
N ALA A 164 10.57 7.08 11.80
CA ALA A 164 9.31 6.97 11.09
C ALA A 164 8.55 8.31 11.00
N ASN A 165 8.70 9.20 11.99
CA ASN A 165 8.04 10.52 11.96
C ASN A 165 8.58 11.41 10.84
N GLN A 166 9.90 11.43 10.62
CA GLN A 166 10.50 12.19 9.52
C GLN A 166 10.02 11.68 8.16
N VAL A 167 9.97 10.36 8.00
CA VAL A 167 9.47 9.73 6.78
C VAL A 167 7.98 10.00 6.56
N VAL A 168 7.18 10.11 7.61
CA VAL A 168 5.76 10.46 7.49
C VAL A 168 5.57 11.88 6.95
N GLU A 169 6.42 12.84 7.31
CA GLU A 169 6.37 14.17 6.71
C GLU A 169 6.68 14.10 5.21
N ALA A 170 7.67 13.30 4.80
CA ALA A 170 7.90 13.04 3.37
C ALA A 170 6.69 12.37 2.71
N GLN A 171 6.03 11.40 3.36
CA GLN A 171 4.85 10.72 2.81
C GLN A 171 3.63 11.64 2.69
N LYS A 172 3.48 12.65 3.55
CA LYS A 172 2.43 13.68 3.41
C LYS A 172 2.59 14.47 2.11
N ASP A 173 3.82 14.90 1.83
CA ASP A 173 4.13 15.67 0.61
C ASP A 173 4.04 14.79 -0.64
N LEU A 174 4.46 13.53 -0.56
CA LEU A 174 4.23 12.56 -1.64
C LEU A 174 2.75 12.36 -1.95
N ASN A 175 1.90 12.30 -0.93
CA ASN A 175 0.47 12.16 -1.12
C ASN A 175 -0.13 13.38 -1.82
N ARG A 176 0.39 14.58 -1.54
CA ARG A 176 0.03 15.81 -2.29
C ARG A 176 0.42 15.68 -3.77
N LEU A 177 1.65 15.27 -4.06
CA LEU A 177 2.12 15.04 -5.43
C LEU A 177 1.28 13.98 -6.17
N ALA A 178 0.93 12.88 -5.50
CA ALA A 178 0.05 11.86 -6.07
C ALA A 178 -1.32 12.44 -6.45
N GLY A 179 -1.85 13.38 -5.66
CA GLY A 179 -3.07 14.14 -5.97
C GLY A 179 -2.98 15.04 -7.20
N GLU A 180 -1.79 15.50 -7.59
CA GLU A 180 -1.57 16.22 -8.85
C GLU A 180 -1.68 15.27 -10.06
N PHE A 181 -1.38 13.98 -9.87
CA PHE A 181 -1.45 12.96 -10.92
C PHE A 181 -2.80 12.26 -11.02
N ASP A 182 -3.51 12.13 -9.90
CA ASP A 182 -4.83 11.53 -9.80
C ASP A 182 -5.68 12.34 -8.81
N HIS A 183 -6.63 13.10 -9.35
CA HIS A 183 -7.53 13.96 -8.57
C HIS A 183 -8.43 13.19 -7.57
N THR A 184 -8.47 11.85 -7.67
CA THR A 184 -9.21 11.01 -6.72
C THR A 184 -8.44 10.72 -5.43
N VAL A 185 -7.16 11.10 -5.36
CA VAL A 185 -6.34 10.98 -4.16
C VAL A 185 -6.70 12.08 -3.16
N SER A 186 -7.00 11.68 -1.92
CA SER A 186 -7.32 12.61 -0.84
C SER A 186 -6.10 13.39 -0.37
N GLN A 187 -6.27 14.64 0.06
CA GLN A 187 -5.24 15.34 0.84
C GLN A 187 -5.18 14.87 2.30
N ARG A 188 -6.26 14.25 2.79
CA ARG A 188 -6.29 13.64 4.12
C ARG A 188 -5.53 12.31 4.07
N ILE A 189 -4.74 12.04 5.10
CA ILE A 189 -3.99 10.80 5.20
C ILE A 189 -4.27 10.05 6.51
N TYR A 190 -4.11 8.73 6.43
CA TYR A 190 -4.15 7.79 7.55
C TYR A 190 -2.78 7.13 7.65
N ARG A 191 -2.23 7.14 8.86
CA ARG A 191 -0.91 6.60 9.15
C ARG A 191 -1.03 5.33 9.98
N PHE A 192 -0.27 4.32 9.59
CA PHE A 192 -0.03 3.13 10.37
C PHE A 192 1.47 2.97 10.55
N LEU A 193 1.88 2.68 11.78
CA LEU A 193 3.27 2.45 12.12
C LEU A 193 3.38 1.03 12.70
N LEU A 194 4.27 0.24 12.12
CA LEU A 194 4.76 -0.99 12.73
C LEU A 194 6.15 -0.73 13.30
N GLN A 195 6.36 -1.18 14.52
CA GLN A 195 7.67 -1.22 15.17
C GLN A 195 7.93 -2.66 15.58
N ARG A 196 9.19 -3.06 15.46
CA ARG A 196 9.65 -4.36 15.94
C ARG A 196 9.59 -4.46 17.46
#